data_AF-A0A1M6MDY5-F1
#
_entry.id   AF-A0A1M6MDY5-F1
#
_cell.length_a   1.000
_cell.length_b   1.000
_cell.length_c   1.000
_cell.angle_alpha   90.00
_cell.angle_beta   90.00
_cell.angle_gamma   90.00
#
_symmetry.space_group_name_H-M   'P 1'
#
loop_
_entity.id
_entity.type
_entity.pdbx_description
1 polymer ?
#
loop_
_entity_poly.entity_id
_entity_poly.type
_entity_poly.pdbx_seq_one_letter_code
_entity_poly.pdbx_strand_id
1 'polypeptide(L)'
;MRYAARLSLIVLVNLVPGNPALAQSEHGLDLSSLPEAGAVSSDEGLAAWECIHTVLTHPRCLNCHVGADNVPLWGSIDDPDRVHGMAINAGDSRIGDDTMSCHACHQSSTRPNTIPHAAPHAGMDWRLAPIEFQWTDRTSAEICAQMRDPDRNGGRDAAGLVEHILHDAELTGFITWSFGPGAGRDPAPGSLQTHLEDMAAWTAAGMPCPEQ
;
A
#
# COMPACT_ATOMS: atom_id res chain seq x y z
N MET A 1 45.08 -51.58 -46.77
CA MET A 1 44.81 -50.13 -46.90
C MET A 1 43.31 -49.90 -46.81
N ARG A 2 42.80 -49.49 -45.64
CA ARG A 2 41.38 -49.20 -45.41
C ARG A 2 41.24 -47.72 -45.04
N TYR A 3 40.49 -46.97 -45.84
CA TYR A 3 40.19 -45.56 -45.63
C TYR A 3 39.16 -45.41 -44.51
N ALA A 4 39.45 -44.59 -43.50
CA ALA A 4 38.49 -44.19 -42.47
C ALA A 4 37.89 -42.82 -42.85
N ALA A 5 36.58 -42.80 -43.11
CA ALA A 5 35.83 -41.58 -43.37
C ALA A 5 35.58 -40.82 -42.06
N ARG A 6 35.91 -39.52 -42.03
CA ARG A 6 35.58 -38.60 -40.93
C ARG A 6 34.19 -38.03 -41.16
N LEU A 7 33.21 -38.41 -40.34
CA LEU A 7 31.91 -37.75 -40.28
C LEU A 7 32.07 -36.43 -39.52
N SER A 8 31.78 -35.30 -40.17
CA SER A 8 31.69 -33.99 -39.52
C SER A 8 30.24 -33.77 -39.09
N LEU A 9 30.02 -33.60 -37.78
CA LEU A 9 28.70 -33.30 -37.20
C LEU A 9 28.45 -31.80 -37.33
N ILE A 10 27.47 -31.40 -38.14
CA ILE A 10 27.00 -30.01 -38.23
C ILE A 10 25.99 -29.79 -37.11
N VAL A 11 26.33 -28.92 -36.15
CA VAL A 11 25.41 -28.45 -35.10
C VAL A 11 24.64 -27.25 -35.64
N LEU A 12 23.35 -27.44 -35.92
CA LEU A 12 22.41 -26.37 -36.26
C LEU A 12 21.99 -25.64 -34.98
N VAL A 13 22.49 -24.41 -34.80
CA VAL A 13 22.03 -23.48 -33.78
C VAL A 13 20.72 -22.87 -34.28
N ASN A 14 19.59 -23.29 -33.71
CA ASN A 14 18.31 -22.63 -33.94
C ASN A 14 18.28 -21.34 -33.12
N LEU A 15 18.39 -20.18 -33.79
CA LEU A 15 17.99 -18.91 -33.19
C LEU A 15 16.47 -18.89 -33.05
N VAL A 16 15.99 -18.97 -31.82
CA VAL A 16 14.60 -18.65 -31.48
C VAL A 16 14.50 -17.13 -31.35
N PRO A 17 13.70 -16.43 -32.16
CA PRO A 17 13.45 -15.00 -31.96
C PRO A 17 12.73 -14.81 -30.62
N GLY A 18 13.29 -13.94 -29.76
CA GLY A 18 12.69 -13.60 -28.49
C GLY A 18 11.30 -13.01 -28.70
N ASN A 19 10.29 -13.63 -28.08
CA ASN A 19 8.97 -13.05 -27.95
C ASN A 19 9.13 -11.76 -27.13
N PRO A 20 8.56 -10.61 -27.54
CA PRO A 20 8.48 -9.46 -26.65
C PRO A 20 7.57 -9.91 -25.51
N ALA A 21 8.16 -10.18 -24.35
CA ALA A 21 7.40 -10.40 -23.15
C ALA A 21 6.56 -9.14 -22.93
N LEU A 22 5.23 -9.32 -22.90
CA LEU A 22 4.36 -8.43 -22.15
C LEU A 22 5.02 -8.28 -20.78
N ALA A 23 5.37 -7.05 -20.39
CA ALA A 23 5.79 -6.76 -19.04
C ALA A 23 4.74 -7.38 -18.12
N GLN A 24 5.08 -8.48 -17.46
CA GLN A 24 4.19 -9.08 -16.48
C GLN A 24 4.11 -8.08 -15.35
N SER A 25 2.89 -7.68 -14.98
CA SER A 25 2.59 -6.87 -13.81
C SER A 25 3.31 -7.46 -12.60
N GLU A 26 4.43 -6.88 -12.21
CA GLU A 26 5.01 -7.19 -10.90
C GLU A 26 3.94 -6.77 -9.89
N HIS A 27 3.51 -7.70 -9.03
CA HIS A 27 2.47 -7.46 -8.00
C HIS A 27 1.01 -7.29 -8.49
N GLY A 28 0.72 -7.59 -9.76
CA GLY A 28 -0.66 -7.56 -10.29
C GLY A 28 -1.22 -6.16 -10.55
N LEU A 29 -0.38 -5.13 -10.49
CA LEU A 29 -0.68 -3.74 -10.83
C LEU A 29 -0.09 -3.40 -12.21
N ASP A 30 -0.78 -2.53 -12.95
CA ASP A 30 -0.31 -2.03 -14.25
C ASP A 30 0.57 -0.78 -14.03
N LEU A 31 1.83 -0.86 -14.44
CA LEU A 31 2.81 0.22 -14.32
C LEU A 31 3.04 0.95 -15.66
N SER A 32 2.43 0.48 -16.75
CA SER A 32 2.76 0.93 -18.11
C SER A 32 2.32 2.36 -18.42
N SER A 33 1.39 2.90 -17.63
CA SER A 33 0.79 4.22 -17.79
C SER A 33 1.23 5.23 -16.72
N LEU A 34 2.13 4.86 -15.81
CA LEU A 34 2.56 5.78 -14.74
C LEU A 34 3.36 6.95 -15.33
N PRO A 35 3.10 8.20 -14.88
CA PRO A 35 3.76 9.38 -15.42
C PRO A 35 5.22 9.46 -14.98
N GLU A 36 6.06 9.98 -15.86
CA GLU A 36 7.45 10.35 -15.55
C GLU A 36 7.51 11.57 -14.62
N ALA A 37 8.58 11.68 -13.84
CA ALA A 37 8.78 12.83 -12.96
C ALA A 37 8.78 14.16 -13.75
N GLY A 38 7.99 15.13 -13.29
CA GLY A 38 7.82 16.44 -13.93
C GLY A 38 6.89 16.44 -15.15
N ALA A 39 6.27 15.31 -15.51
CA ALA A 39 5.34 15.23 -16.64
C ALA A 39 3.91 15.69 -16.29
N VAL A 40 3.60 15.87 -15.00
CA VAL A 40 2.28 16.23 -14.50
C VAL A 40 2.29 17.67 -13.98
N SER A 41 1.24 18.44 -14.29
CA SER A 41 1.12 19.81 -13.80
C SER A 41 0.81 19.86 -12.29
N SER A 42 1.08 20.99 -11.65
CA SER A 42 0.74 21.17 -10.22
C SER A 42 -0.76 21.04 -9.96
N ASP A 43 -1.62 21.51 -10.88
CA ASP A 43 -3.08 21.44 -10.71
C ASP A 43 -3.58 19.99 -10.79
N GLU A 44 -3.05 19.20 -11.74
CA GLU A 44 -3.33 17.76 -11.82
C GLU A 44 -2.80 17.02 -10.59
N GLY A 45 -1.62 17.40 -10.08
CA GLY A 45 -1.06 16.86 -8.85
C GLY A 45 -1.94 17.14 -7.63
N LEU A 46 -2.53 18.34 -7.53
CA LEU A 46 -3.48 18.68 -6.47
C LEU A 46 -4.79 17.87 -6.58
N ALA A 47 -5.28 17.67 -7.81
CA ALA A 47 -6.45 16.81 -8.03
C ALA A 47 -6.17 15.36 -7.62
N ALA A 48 -4.98 14.83 -7.95
CA ALA A 48 -4.54 13.51 -7.49
C ALA A 48 -4.43 13.46 -5.95
N TRP A 49 -3.94 14.52 -5.31
CA TRP A 49 -3.91 14.63 -3.85
C TRP A 49 -5.30 14.55 -3.22
N GLU A 50 -6.33 15.17 -3.80
CA GLU A 50 -7.69 15.07 -3.29
C GLU A 50 -8.22 13.62 -3.27
N CYS A 51 -7.91 12.84 -4.33
CA CYS A 51 -8.20 11.42 -4.40
C CYS A 51 -7.44 10.63 -3.33
N ILE A 52 -6.13 10.89 -3.20
CA ILE A 52 -5.27 10.27 -2.17
C ILE A 52 -5.85 10.56 -0.77
N HIS A 53 -6.09 11.83 -0.44
CA HIS A 53 -6.60 12.25 0.86
C HIS A 53 -7.94 11.56 1.19
N THR A 54 -8.81 11.40 0.19
CA THR A 54 -10.08 10.66 0.35
C THR A 54 -9.86 9.20 0.75
N VAL A 55 -8.81 8.54 0.24
CA VAL A 55 -8.40 7.20 0.66
C VAL A 55 -7.81 7.22 2.08
N LEU A 56 -6.86 8.11 2.36
CA LEU A 56 -6.13 8.14 3.63
C LEU A 56 -7.03 8.48 4.84
N THR A 57 -8.08 9.25 4.59
CA THR A 57 -9.09 9.61 5.61
C THR A 57 -10.26 8.62 5.70
N HIS A 58 -10.23 7.55 4.91
CA HIS A 58 -11.22 6.47 5.05
C HIS A 58 -10.94 5.62 6.31
N PRO A 59 -11.97 5.06 6.98
CA PRO A 59 -11.78 4.19 8.15
C PRO A 59 -10.88 2.97 7.93
N ARG A 60 -10.65 2.54 6.67
CA ARG A 60 -9.68 1.47 6.40
C ARG A 60 -8.22 1.89 6.63
N CYS A 61 -7.94 3.18 6.56
CA CYS A 61 -6.64 3.77 6.84
C CYS A 61 -6.60 4.37 8.27
N LEU A 62 -7.54 5.26 8.60
CA LEU A 62 -7.56 5.99 9.88
C LEU A 62 -7.56 5.07 11.11
N ASN A 63 -8.19 3.91 11.01
CA ASN A 63 -8.25 2.96 12.12
C ASN A 63 -6.87 2.49 12.63
N CYS A 64 -5.85 2.55 11.78
CA CYS A 64 -4.47 2.17 12.10
C CYS A 64 -3.53 3.39 12.26
N HIS A 65 -3.95 4.57 11.79
CA HIS A 65 -3.16 5.81 11.74
C HIS A 65 -3.51 6.76 12.89
N VAL A 66 -3.44 6.24 14.11
CA VAL A 66 -3.81 6.91 15.37
C VAL A 66 -2.61 7.52 16.09
N GLY A 67 -2.87 8.43 17.02
CA GLY A 67 -1.85 9.21 17.72
C GLY A 67 -1.09 8.48 18.83
N ALA A 68 -0.52 9.30 19.73
CA ALA A 68 0.36 8.89 20.83
C ALA A 68 -0.33 8.10 21.94
N ASP A 69 -1.66 8.14 21.99
CA ASP A 69 -2.44 7.35 22.93
C ASP A 69 -2.45 5.87 22.57
N ASN A 70 -2.00 5.50 21.37
CA ASN A 70 -1.88 4.12 20.88
C ASN A 70 -3.22 3.37 20.88
N VAL A 71 -4.36 4.08 20.83
CA VAL A 71 -5.69 3.49 20.84
C VAL A 71 -6.18 3.29 19.40
N PRO A 72 -6.22 2.05 18.88
CA PRO A 72 -6.74 1.82 17.54
C PRO A 72 -8.23 2.10 17.45
N LEU A 73 -8.69 2.41 16.24
CA LEU A 73 -10.11 2.47 15.93
C LEU A 73 -10.54 1.21 15.18
N TRP A 74 -11.83 0.92 15.18
CA TRP A 74 -12.46 -0.07 14.31
C TRP A 74 -13.74 0.50 13.66
N GLY A 75 -13.74 1.81 13.43
CA GLY A 75 -14.87 2.56 12.87
C GLY A 75 -15.27 2.16 11.46
N SER A 76 -16.46 2.58 11.09
CA SER A 76 -17.05 2.48 9.73
C SER A 76 -17.29 3.87 9.17
N ILE A 77 -17.81 3.96 7.93
CA ILE A 77 -18.16 5.26 7.34
C ILE A 77 -19.19 5.99 8.20
N ASP A 78 -20.16 5.26 8.77
CA ASP A 78 -21.22 5.82 9.61
C ASP A 78 -20.79 6.15 11.06
N ASP A 79 -19.69 5.56 11.53
CA ASP A 79 -19.16 5.71 12.89
C ASP A 79 -17.62 5.63 12.86
N PRO A 80 -16.94 6.66 12.31
CA PRO A 80 -15.51 6.60 12.01
C PRO A 80 -14.63 6.58 13.26
N ASP A 81 -15.08 7.25 14.34
CA ASP A 81 -14.30 7.46 15.56
C ASP A 81 -14.47 6.33 16.59
N ARG A 82 -15.09 5.21 16.17
CA ARG A 82 -15.34 4.09 17.06
C ARG A 82 -14.03 3.45 17.50
N VAL A 83 -13.72 3.60 18.78
CA VAL A 83 -12.57 2.94 19.42
C VAL A 83 -12.68 1.43 19.29
N HIS A 84 -11.56 0.78 19.00
CA HIS A 84 -11.46 -0.67 18.91
C HIS A 84 -12.06 -1.35 20.15
N GLY A 85 -12.84 -2.40 19.93
CA GLY A 85 -13.43 -3.17 21.02
C GLY A 85 -12.37 -3.79 21.92
N MET A 86 -12.80 -4.35 23.05
CA MET A 86 -11.89 -5.03 23.98
C MET A 86 -10.87 -4.10 24.66
N ALA A 87 -10.98 -2.78 24.47
CA ALA A 87 -10.12 -1.75 25.09
C ALA A 87 -8.62 -2.00 24.88
N ILE A 88 -8.24 -2.37 23.65
CA ILE A 88 -6.85 -2.65 23.26
C ILE A 88 -6.04 -1.35 23.21
N ASN A 89 -4.79 -1.42 23.66
CA ASN A 89 -3.78 -0.41 23.41
C ASN A 89 -2.60 -1.06 22.67
N ALA A 90 -2.05 -0.38 21.67
CA ALA A 90 -0.96 -0.92 20.85
C ALA A 90 0.43 -0.75 21.49
N GLY A 91 0.54 0.00 22.58
CA GLY A 91 1.80 0.36 23.25
C GLY A 91 2.79 1.07 22.34
N ASP A 92 3.98 1.35 22.87
CA ASP A 92 5.08 1.97 22.10
C ASP A 92 5.54 1.08 20.94
N SER A 93 5.32 -0.24 21.07
CA SER A 93 5.66 -1.23 20.05
C SER A 93 4.75 -1.18 18.82
N ARG A 94 3.57 -0.55 18.95
CA ARG A 94 2.49 -0.50 17.96
C ARG A 94 1.95 -1.89 17.56
N ILE A 95 2.22 -2.94 18.35
CA ILE A 95 1.79 -4.33 18.13
C ILE A 95 1.05 -4.94 19.35
N GLY A 96 0.64 -4.08 20.29
CA GLY A 96 0.01 -4.44 21.55
C GLY A 96 0.82 -3.95 22.75
N ASP A 97 0.15 -3.77 23.88
CA ASP A 97 0.78 -3.46 25.15
C ASP A 97 1.31 -4.73 25.86
N ASP A 98 1.87 -4.54 27.06
CA ASP A 98 2.44 -5.62 27.87
C ASP A 98 1.40 -6.66 28.34
N THR A 99 0.10 -6.35 28.21
CA THR A 99 -1.00 -7.22 28.64
C THR A 99 -1.60 -8.02 27.49
N MET A 100 -1.61 -7.47 26.27
CA MET A 100 -2.26 -8.09 25.12
C MET A 100 -1.59 -7.70 23.80
N SER A 101 -1.04 -8.70 23.10
CA SER A 101 -0.58 -8.52 21.71
C SER A 101 -1.74 -8.56 20.71
N CYS A 102 -1.66 -7.76 19.65
CA CYS A 102 -2.57 -7.83 18.51
C CYS A 102 -2.65 -9.26 17.91
N HIS A 103 -1.55 -10.01 17.97
CA HIS A 103 -1.46 -11.38 17.44
C HIS A 103 -2.29 -12.42 18.21
N ALA A 104 -2.83 -12.06 19.37
CA ALA A 104 -3.78 -12.90 20.08
C ALA A 104 -5.10 -13.09 19.29
N CYS A 105 -5.43 -12.17 18.38
CA CYS A 105 -6.63 -12.23 17.56
C CYS A 105 -6.34 -12.11 16.07
N HIS A 106 -5.46 -11.19 15.69
CA HIS A 106 -5.07 -10.96 14.30
C HIS A 106 -3.95 -11.91 13.89
N GLN A 107 -4.04 -12.49 12.70
CA GLN A 107 -3.03 -13.41 12.17
C GLN A 107 -2.44 -12.87 10.87
N SER A 108 -1.25 -13.33 10.52
CA SER A 108 -0.65 -13.08 9.22
C SER A 108 -1.14 -14.17 8.25
N SER A 109 -1.98 -13.80 7.29
CA SER A 109 -2.55 -14.71 6.29
C SER A 109 -3.03 -13.98 5.04
N THR A 110 -2.70 -14.52 3.87
CA THR A 110 -3.20 -14.09 2.56
C THR A 110 -4.53 -14.72 2.17
N ARG A 111 -5.17 -15.49 3.07
CA ARG A 111 -6.52 -16.02 2.83
C ARG A 111 -7.54 -14.87 2.74
N PRO A 112 -8.70 -15.07 2.09
CA PRO A 112 -9.75 -14.07 2.12
C PRO A 112 -10.38 -13.91 3.51
N ASN A 113 -10.64 -12.67 3.92
CA ASN A 113 -11.38 -12.35 5.15
C ASN A 113 -12.90 -12.58 4.94
N THR A 114 -13.41 -13.80 5.14
CA THR A 114 -14.80 -14.16 4.80
C THR A 114 -15.79 -14.12 5.97
N ILE A 115 -15.32 -14.06 7.21
CA ILE A 115 -16.16 -14.13 8.41
C ILE A 115 -16.45 -12.70 8.90
N PRO A 116 -17.72 -12.26 8.92
CA PRO A 116 -18.09 -10.95 9.46
C PRO A 116 -17.64 -10.79 10.91
N HIS A 117 -17.17 -9.60 11.28
CA HIS A 117 -16.75 -9.23 12.63
C HIS A 117 -15.57 -10.02 13.24
N ALA A 118 -15.00 -11.00 12.53
CA ALA A 118 -13.77 -11.65 12.94
C ALA A 118 -12.59 -10.68 12.88
N ALA A 119 -11.56 -10.88 13.71
CA ALA A 119 -10.33 -10.09 13.60
C ALA A 119 -9.73 -10.22 12.19
N PRO A 120 -9.49 -9.11 11.47
CA PRO A 120 -8.92 -9.16 10.15
C PRO A 120 -7.48 -9.71 10.15
N HIS A 121 -7.11 -10.33 9.03
CA HIS A 121 -5.74 -10.71 8.73
C HIS A 121 -5.30 -10.12 7.38
N ALA A 122 -4.00 -9.90 7.25
CA ALA A 122 -3.31 -9.47 6.04
C ALA A 122 -2.05 -10.35 5.85
N GLY A 123 -1.36 -10.26 4.72
CA GLY A 123 -0.16 -11.09 4.49
C GLY A 123 1.10 -10.65 5.25
N MET A 124 0.96 -9.75 6.23
CA MET A 124 2.02 -9.30 7.13
C MET A 124 1.50 -9.21 8.58
N ASP A 125 2.45 -9.12 9.52
CA ASP A 125 2.17 -9.05 10.96
C ASP A 125 1.37 -7.80 11.34
N TRP A 126 0.22 -8.02 12.00
CA TRP A 126 -0.76 -6.99 12.31
C TRP A 126 -0.19 -5.94 13.27
N ARG A 127 -0.29 -4.66 12.89
CA ARG A 127 0.29 -3.54 13.64
C ARG A 127 -0.36 -2.21 13.29
N LEU A 128 -0.21 -1.22 14.17
CA LEU A 128 -0.54 0.16 13.84
C LEU A 128 0.59 0.83 13.06
N ALA A 129 0.24 1.88 12.33
CA ALA A 129 1.23 2.75 11.69
C ALA A 129 2.12 3.40 12.76
N PRO A 130 3.36 3.83 12.42
CA PRO A 130 4.17 4.65 13.32
C PRO A 130 3.43 5.92 13.75
N ILE A 131 3.80 6.50 14.90
CA ILE A 131 3.14 7.70 15.43
C ILE A 131 3.37 8.92 14.53
N GLU A 132 4.51 8.97 13.85
CA GLU A 132 4.86 9.99 12.85
C GLU A 132 3.86 9.98 11.69
N PHE A 133 3.12 8.88 11.52
CA PHE A 133 2.08 8.65 10.54
C PHE A 133 0.65 8.87 11.04
N GLN A 134 0.45 9.54 12.18
CA GLN A 134 -0.90 9.87 12.64
C GLN A 134 -1.65 10.70 11.59
N TRP A 135 -2.82 10.23 11.18
CA TRP A 135 -3.72 10.93 10.26
C TRP A 135 -5.07 11.25 10.91
N THR A 136 -5.45 10.56 11.99
CA THR A 136 -6.61 10.97 12.78
C THR A 136 -6.43 12.38 13.30
N ASP A 137 -7.50 13.17 13.24
CA ASP A 137 -7.53 14.58 13.64
C ASP A 137 -6.56 15.50 12.87
N ARG A 138 -6.12 15.09 11.68
CA ARG A 138 -5.26 15.91 10.79
C ARG A 138 -6.04 16.47 9.61
N THR A 139 -5.69 17.67 9.18
CA THR A 139 -6.23 18.27 7.95
C THR A 139 -5.55 17.69 6.70
N SER A 140 -6.13 17.95 5.54
CA SER A 140 -5.55 17.56 4.25
C SER A 140 -4.15 18.14 4.05
N ALA A 141 -3.96 19.44 4.34
CA ALA A 141 -2.64 20.06 4.25
C ALA A 141 -1.62 19.46 5.23
N GLU A 142 -2.04 19.09 6.45
CA GLU A 142 -1.16 18.46 7.45
C GLU A 142 -0.70 17.07 7.02
N ILE A 143 -1.61 16.22 6.53
CA ILE A 143 -1.28 14.88 6.02
C ILE A 143 -0.38 15.01 4.79
N CYS A 144 -0.66 15.94 3.89
CA CYS A 144 0.17 16.18 2.71
C CYS A 144 1.60 16.57 3.09
N ALA A 145 1.75 17.55 3.98
CA ALA A 145 3.05 18.01 4.44
C ALA A 145 3.85 16.88 5.10
N GLN A 146 3.17 16.02 5.86
CA GLN A 146 3.78 14.86 6.50
C GLN A 146 4.25 13.81 5.48
N MET A 147 3.43 13.47 4.48
CA MET A 147 3.80 12.49 3.45
C MET A 147 4.97 12.95 2.58
N ARG A 148 5.18 14.26 2.45
CA ARG A 148 6.30 14.84 1.70
C ARG A 148 7.60 14.90 2.48
N ASP A 149 7.53 14.81 3.80
CA ASP A 149 8.67 14.98 4.69
C ASP A 149 9.30 13.61 5.00
N PRO A 150 10.52 13.32 4.49
CA PRO A 150 11.20 12.06 4.73
C PRO A 150 11.37 11.74 6.22
N ASP A 151 11.52 12.75 7.07
CA ASP A 151 11.68 12.55 8.52
C ASP A 151 10.37 12.09 9.19
N ARG A 152 9.24 12.24 8.50
CA ARG A 152 7.90 11.93 9.01
C ARG A 152 7.15 10.88 8.18
N ASN A 153 7.71 10.45 7.05
CA ASN A 153 7.16 9.41 6.19
C ASN A 153 8.00 8.11 6.17
N GLY A 154 8.92 7.96 7.13
CA GLY A 154 9.81 6.81 7.24
C GLY A 154 10.92 6.77 6.18
N GLY A 155 11.42 7.94 5.79
CA GLY A 155 12.60 8.11 4.94
C GLY A 155 12.33 7.94 3.44
N ARG A 156 11.08 8.04 3.00
CA ARG A 156 10.67 7.82 1.61
C ARG A 156 10.72 9.12 0.82
N ASP A 157 11.31 9.04 -0.37
CA ASP A 157 11.14 10.05 -1.41
C ASP A 157 9.94 9.70 -2.30
N ALA A 158 9.74 10.45 -3.38
CA ALA A 158 8.68 10.23 -4.36
C ALA A 158 8.63 8.77 -4.87
N ALA A 159 9.79 8.22 -5.27
CA ALA A 159 9.87 6.84 -5.76
C ALA A 159 9.59 5.83 -4.64
N GLY A 160 10.11 6.06 -3.44
CA GLY A 160 9.90 5.22 -2.27
C GLY A 160 8.43 5.16 -1.82
N LEU A 161 7.65 6.22 -2.04
CA LEU A 161 6.21 6.22 -1.77
C LEU A 161 5.43 5.31 -2.75
N VAL A 162 5.79 5.35 -4.04
CA VAL A 162 5.21 4.46 -5.06
C VAL A 162 5.62 3.01 -4.79
N GLU A 163 6.91 2.77 -4.54
CA GLU A 163 7.45 1.45 -4.22
C GLU A 163 6.78 0.85 -2.97
N HIS A 164 6.44 1.67 -1.98
CA HIS A 164 5.75 1.20 -0.78
C HIS A 164 4.39 0.54 -1.11
N ILE A 165 3.65 1.08 -2.08
CA ILE A 165 2.37 0.53 -2.52
C ILE A 165 2.58 -0.79 -3.27
N LEU A 166 3.59 -0.86 -4.13
CA LEU A 166 3.94 -2.09 -4.86
C LEU A 166 4.37 -3.21 -3.92
N HIS A 167 5.19 -2.89 -2.93
CA HIS A 167 5.60 -3.84 -1.90
C HIS A 167 4.39 -4.34 -1.08
N ASP A 168 3.47 -3.45 -0.72
CA ASP A 168 2.25 -3.84 -0.01
C ASP A 168 1.34 -4.73 -0.88
N ALA A 169 1.28 -4.47 -2.19
CA ALA A 169 0.59 -5.32 -3.16
C ALA A 169 1.18 -6.74 -3.21
N GLU A 170 2.52 -6.85 -3.21
CA GLU A 170 3.21 -8.15 -3.15
C GLU A 170 2.81 -8.96 -1.92
N LEU A 171 2.79 -8.29 -0.76
CA LEU A 171 2.55 -8.94 0.52
C LEU A 171 1.06 -9.15 0.80
N THR A 172 0.14 -8.61 -0.01
CA THR A 172 -1.26 -8.44 0.41
C THR A 172 -1.32 -7.75 1.78
N GLY A 173 -0.56 -6.67 1.92
CA GLY A 173 -0.37 -5.90 3.15
C GLY A 173 -1.58 -5.03 3.50
N PHE A 174 -1.37 -4.00 4.31
CA PHE A 174 -2.46 -3.19 4.85
C PHE A 174 -3.09 -2.27 3.80
N ILE A 175 -2.30 -1.71 2.89
CA ILE A 175 -2.81 -0.86 1.80
C ILE A 175 -3.70 -1.72 0.90
N THR A 176 -3.22 -2.90 0.48
CA THR A 176 -3.95 -3.84 -0.35
C THR A 176 -5.21 -4.35 0.35
N TRP A 177 -5.09 -4.73 1.62
CA TRP A 177 -6.23 -5.15 2.45
C TRP A 177 -7.29 -4.04 2.56
N SER A 178 -6.91 -2.76 2.59
CA SER A 178 -7.85 -1.65 2.71
C SER A 178 -8.86 -1.57 1.55
N PHE A 179 -8.45 -1.97 0.34
CA PHE A 179 -9.32 -2.03 -0.84
C PHE A 179 -10.13 -3.32 -0.95
N GLY A 180 -9.75 -4.36 -0.21
CA GLY A 180 -10.44 -5.64 -0.13
C GLY A 180 -10.56 -6.18 1.30
N PRO A 181 -11.24 -5.47 2.22
CA PRO A 181 -11.13 -5.72 3.66
C PRO A 181 -11.95 -6.93 4.14
N GLY A 182 -12.71 -7.54 3.24
CA GLY A 182 -13.52 -8.72 3.50
C GLY A 182 -14.91 -8.43 4.07
N ALA A 183 -15.56 -9.48 4.55
CA ALA A 183 -16.98 -9.46 4.89
C ALA A 183 -17.34 -8.44 5.99
N GLY A 184 -18.32 -7.59 5.71
CA GLY A 184 -18.89 -6.64 6.67
C GLY A 184 -18.05 -5.38 6.92
N ARG A 185 -17.11 -5.04 6.02
CA ARG A 185 -16.31 -3.81 6.07
C ARG A 185 -16.41 -3.08 4.75
N ASP A 186 -16.57 -1.76 4.81
CA ASP A 186 -16.51 -0.91 3.62
C ASP A 186 -15.07 -0.84 3.11
N PRO A 187 -14.84 -1.07 1.80
CA PRO A 187 -13.51 -0.89 1.19
C PRO A 187 -13.15 0.60 1.12
N ALA A 188 -11.85 0.89 1.10
CA ALA A 188 -11.38 2.23 0.74
C ALA A 188 -11.92 2.63 -0.66
N PRO A 189 -12.21 3.92 -0.90
CA PRO A 189 -12.76 4.38 -2.18
C PRO A 189 -11.86 4.01 -3.37
N GLY A 190 -12.45 3.55 -4.46
CA GLY A 190 -11.71 3.18 -5.67
C GLY A 190 -11.06 1.79 -5.59
N SER A 191 -9.82 1.69 -6.07
CA SER A 191 -9.03 0.47 -6.15
C SER A 191 -7.56 0.73 -5.81
N LEU A 192 -6.81 -0.34 -5.52
CA LEU A 192 -5.36 -0.23 -5.33
C LEU A 192 -4.64 0.34 -6.57
N GLN A 193 -5.11 -0.02 -7.77
CA GLN A 193 -4.57 0.48 -9.03
C GLN A 193 -4.79 2.00 -9.18
N THR A 194 -6.02 2.47 -8.95
CA THR A 194 -6.31 3.91 -9.05
C THR A 194 -5.56 4.70 -7.98
N HIS A 195 -5.39 4.14 -6.77
CA HIS A 195 -4.59 4.77 -5.72
C HIS A 195 -3.10 4.85 -6.08
N LEU A 196 -2.56 3.80 -6.71
CA LEU A 196 -1.19 3.82 -7.27
C LEU A 196 -1.04 4.92 -8.33
N GLU A 197 -2.00 5.02 -9.25
CA GLU A 197 -2.00 6.03 -10.31
C GLU A 197 -2.06 7.46 -9.75
N ASP A 198 -2.93 7.72 -8.77
CA ASP A 198 -3.02 9.02 -8.09
C ASP A 198 -1.69 9.35 -7.37
N MET A 199 -1.11 8.38 -6.66
CA MET A 199 0.18 8.55 -5.98
C MET A 199 1.33 8.83 -6.97
N ALA A 200 1.35 8.14 -8.11
CA ALA A 200 2.33 8.39 -9.16
C ALA A 200 2.12 9.78 -9.81
N ALA A 201 0.88 10.20 -10.06
CA ALA A 201 0.59 11.52 -10.60
C ALA A 201 0.98 12.64 -9.63
N TRP A 202 0.63 12.50 -8.35
CA TRP A 202 0.97 13.47 -7.30
C TRP A 202 2.49 13.59 -7.12
N THR A 203 3.20 12.46 -7.07
CA THR A 203 4.67 12.46 -6.94
C THR A 203 5.36 13.01 -8.20
N ALA A 204 4.86 12.69 -9.40
CA ALA A 204 5.35 13.25 -10.66
C ALA A 204 5.13 14.76 -10.76
N ALA A 205 4.09 15.31 -10.13
CA ALA A 205 3.82 16.75 -10.04
C ALA A 205 4.70 17.49 -9.01
N GLY A 206 5.62 16.79 -8.33
CA GLY A 206 6.47 17.36 -7.28
C GLY A 206 5.78 17.43 -5.91
N MET A 207 4.74 16.62 -5.70
CA MET A 207 3.98 16.50 -4.47
C MET A 207 3.41 17.86 -3.98
N PRO A 208 2.58 18.55 -4.77
CA PRO A 208 1.95 19.78 -4.32
C PRO A 208 1.00 19.51 -3.15
N CYS A 209 0.87 20.46 -2.22
CA CYS A 209 -0.10 20.38 -1.12
C CYS A 209 -1.17 21.47 -1.25
N PRO A 210 -2.40 21.18 -0.78
CA PRO A 210 -3.43 22.21 -0.67
C PRO A 210 -3.02 23.25 0.38
N GLU A 211 -3.59 24.44 0.28
CA GLU A 211 -3.34 25.52 1.25
C GLU A 211 -3.97 25.24 2.62
N GLN A 212 -4.99 24.37 2.70
CA GLN A 212 -5.76 24.04 3.92
C GLN A 212 -6.11 22.54 3.96
#